data_AF-A0A9D0UNV8-F1
#
_entry.id   AF-A0A9D0UNV8-F1
#
_cell.length_a   1.000
_cell.length_b   1.000
_cell.length_c   1.000
_cell.angle_alpha   90.00
_cell.angle_beta   90.00
_cell.angle_gamma   90.00
#
_symmetry.space_group_name_H-M   'P 1'
#
loop_
_entity.id
_entity.type
_entity.pdbx_description
1 polymer ?
#
loop_
_entity_poly.entity_id
_entity_poly.type
_entity_poly.pdbx_seq_one_letter_code
_entity_poly.pdbx_strand_id
1 'polypeptide(L)'
;MSIEQASPALLRLLQLTSPALPTGAYAYSQGLEYAVHAGWLRHEDAVSGWLGGILAQGLARLDVPLLARLYRSWEADDGAAALRWSRHALAAREAAELQAEDRHLGQALARLLDDLGLVQAGPWRYERDASLVALFALAAVQWRIPLSQAATGYVWSWLENQVAAAVRLVPLGQTAGQRILSALIRNSVAAVEQGLALTDEDVGTALPGLGLAATLHESQYSRLFRS
;
A
#
# COMPACT_ATOMS: atom_id res chain seq x y z
N MET A 1 13.01 5.40 -35.28
CA MET A 1 12.88 5.57 -33.82
C MET A 1 11.40 5.77 -33.56
N SER A 2 10.65 4.69 -33.31
CA SER A 2 9.22 4.79 -33.02
C SER A 2 9.09 5.50 -31.67
N ILE A 3 8.43 6.66 -31.67
CA ILE A 3 8.03 7.31 -30.43
C ILE A 3 7.04 6.35 -29.78
N GLU A 4 7.44 5.75 -28.66
CA GLU A 4 6.57 4.90 -27.85
C GLU A 4 5.40 5.79 -27.39
N GLN A 5 4.23 5.62 -27.97
CA GLN A 5 3.07 6.42 -27.61
C GLN A 5 2.70 6.13 -26.16
N ALA A 6 2.32 7.18 -25.41
CA ALA A 6 1.89 7.04 -24.03
C ALA A 6 0.74 6.02 -23.93
N SER A 7 0.98 4.93 -23.21
CA SER A 7 -0.01 3.86 -23.04
C SER A 7 -1.16 4.35 -22.13
N PRO A 8 -2.44 4.15 -22.50
CA PRO A 8 -3.57 4.39 -21.60
C PRO A 8 -3.42 3.70 -20.25
N ALA A 9 -2.75 2.55 -20.20
CA ALA A 9 -2.47 1.82 -18.96
C ALA A 9 -1.55 2.63 -18.02
N LEU A 10 -0.55 3.34 -18.57
CA LEU A 10 0.31 4.22 -17.77
C LEU A 10 -0.51 5.37 -17.15
N LEU A 11 -1.40 6.00 -17.92
CA LEU A 11 -2.25 7.06 -17.38
C LEU A 11 -3.23 6.55 -16.31
N ARG A 12 -3.75 5.32 -16.47
CA ARG A 12 -4.56 4.65 -15.44
C ARG A 12 -3.76 4.33 -14.19
N LEU A 13 -2.50 3.95 -14.33
CA LEU A 13 -1.60 3.77 -13.19
C LEU A 13 -1.40 5.10 -12.46
N LEU A 14 -1.08 6.19 -13.17
CA LEU A 14 -0.94 7.52 -12.57
C LEU A 14 -2.21 7.98 -11.87
N GLN A 15 -3.38 7.66 -12.43
CA GLN A 15 -4.67 7.90 -11.78
C GLN A 15 -4.80 7.10 -10.48
N LEU A 16 -4.47 5.80 -10.51
CA LEU A 16 -4.58 4.89 -9.37
C LEU A 16 -3.60 5.20 -8.24
N THR A 17 -2.42 5.75 -8.56
CA THR A 17 -1.39 6.09 -7.57
C THR A 17 -1.46 7.54 -7.12
N SER A 18 -2.44 8.31 -7.60
CA SER A 18 -2.56 9.73 -7.26
C SER A 18 -2.86 9.92 -5.77
N PRO A 19 -2.16 10.83 -5.06
CA PRO A 19 -2.54 11.23 -3.70
C PRO A 19 -3.96 11.78 -3.58
N ALA A 20 -4.55 12.26 -4.69
CA ALA A 20 -5.92 12.76 -4.74
C ALA A 20 -6.97 11.65 -4.95
N LEU A 21 -6.56 10.38 -5.06
CA LEU A 21 -7.50 9.26 -5.17
C LEU A 21 -8.40 9.22 -3.93
N PRO A 22 -9.75 9.19 -4.09
CA PRO A 22 -10.69 9.36 -2.98
C PRO A 22 -10.87 8.07 -2.14
N THR A 23 -9.77 7.44 -1.72
CA THR A 23 -9.78 6.29 -0.80
C THR A 23 -9.68 6.70 0.66
N GLY A 24 -9.16 7.90 0.94
CA GLY A 24 -8.90 8.38 2.31
C GLY A 24 -7.55 7.96 2.90
N ALA A 25 -6.63 7.42 2.09
CA ALA A 25 -5.32 6.95 2.54
C ALA A 25 -4.50 8.02 3.29
N TYR A 26 -4.64 9.30 2.91
CA TYR A 26 -3.93 10.44 3.53
C TYR A 26 -4.20 10.61 5.05
N ALA A 27 -5.28 10.01 5.54
CA ALA A 27 -5.71 10.07 6.93
C ALA A 27 -5.01 9.04 7.83
N TYR A 28 -4.27 8.08 7.27
CA TYR A 28 -3.62 7.02 8.03
C TYR A 28 -2.10 7.17 8.03
N SER A 29 -1.48 6.90 9.17
CA SER A 29 -0.02 6.98 9.36
C SER A 29 0.64 5.61 9.55
N GLN A 30 -0.16 4.55 9.74
CA GLN A 30 0.30 3.18 10.00
C GLN A 30 1.30 3.11 11.16
N GLY A 31 0.96 3.69 12.32
CA GLY A 31 1.82 3.70 13.51
C GLY A 31 2.97 4.70 13.48
N LEU A 32 3.18 5.42 12.37
CA LEU A 32 4.23 6.44 12.26
C LEU A 32 4.03 7.56 13.29
N GLU A 33 2.78 7.97 13.55
CA GLU A 33 2.47 8.98 14.57
C GLU A 33 2.97 8.57 15.96
N TYR A 34 2.74 7.32 16.37
CA TYR A 34 3.26 6.81 17.63
C TYR A 34 4.79 6.74 17.63
N ALA A 35 5.40 6.23 16.56
CA ALA A 35 6.86 6.11 16.45
C ALA A 35 7.57 7.48 16.56
N VAL A 36 6.94 8.54 16.03
CA VAL A 36 7.42 9.92 16.19
C VAL A 36 7.23 10.40 17.64
N HIS A 37 6.06 10.20 18.23
CA HIS A 37 5.77 10.58 19.61
C HIS A 37 6.70 9.89 20.62
N ALA A 38 6.99 8.60 20.42
CA ALA A 38 7.94 7.82 21.22
C ALA A 38 9.41 8.21 20.96
N GLY A 39 9.67 9.12 20.02
CA GLY A 39 10.98 9.62 19.71
C GLY A 39 11.88 8.63 18.96
N TRP A 40 11.31 7.63 18.28
CA TRP A 40 12.08 6.71 17.43
C TRP A 40 12.47 7.38 16.10
N LEU A 41 11.61 8.27 15.61
CA LEU A 41 11.77 8.95 14.32
C LEU A 41 11.92 10.45 14.55
N ARG A 42 13.17 10.89 14.76
CA ARG A 42 13.49 12.28 15.12
C ARG A 42 13.99 13.15 13.98
N HIS A 43 14.45 12.54 12.89
CA HIS A 43 15.10 13.22 11.77
C HIS A 43 14.95 12.45 10.47
N GLU A 44 15.36 13.08 9.37
CA GLU A 44 15.24 12.58 7.98
C GLU A 44 15.77 11.14 7.84
N ASP A 45 16.99 10.87 8.29
CA ASP A 45 17.60 9.53 8.16
C ASP A 45 16.85 8.44 8.94
N ALA A 46 16.30 8.76 10.11
CA ALA A 46 15.53 7.81 10.91
C ALA A 46 14.22 7.43 10.20
N VAL A 47 13.54 8.42 9.61
CA VAL A 47 12.35 8.19 8.79
C VAL A 47 12.70 7.36 7.56
N SER A 48 13.77 7.72 6.84
CA SER A 48 14.21 6.98 5.66
C SER A 48 14.54 5.52 5.97
N GLY A 49 15.26 5.27 7.07
CA GLY A 49 15.58 3.91 7.54
C GLY A 49 14.34 3.12 7.93
N TRP A 50 13.38 3.75 8.62
CA TRP A 50 12.10 3.13 8.99
C TRP A 50 11.29 2.71 7.76
N LEU A 51 11.08 3.62 6.81
CA LEU A 51 10.33 3.33 5.58
C LEU A 51 11.06 2.31 4.70
N GLY A 52 12.39 2.39 4.60
CA GLY A 52 13.20 1.40 3.90
C GLY A 52 13.09 -0.01 4.51
N GLY A 53 13.02 -0.10 5.85
CA GLY A 53 12.77 -1.36 6.55
C GLY A 53 11.40 -1.95 6.23
N ILE A 54 10.34 -1.12 6.23
CA ILE A 54 9.00 -1.57 5.87
C ILE A 54 8.90 -1.96 4.39
N LEU A 55 9.58 -1.26 3.48
CA LEU A 55 9.67 -1.66 2.07
C LEU A 55 10.25 -3.09 1.94
N ALA A 56 11.39 -3.34 2.59
CA ALA A 56 12.14 -4.58 2.43
C ALA A 56 11.52 -5.77 3.17
N GLN A 57 10.92 -5.55 4.35
CA GLN A 57 10.41 -6.63 5.20
C GLN A 57 8.88 -6.70 5.23
N GLY A 58 8.18 -5.63 4.88
CA GLY A 58 6.72 -5.56 4.74
C GLY A 58 6.29 -5.76 3.29
N LEU A 59 6.38 -4.70 2.48
CA LEU A 59 5.82 -4.71 1.13
C LEU A 59 6.44 -5.79 0.24
N ALA A 60 7.76 -5.95 0.27
CA ALA A 60 8.45 -6.97 -0.53
C ALA A 60 8.05 -8.40 -0.14
N ARG A 61 7.65 -8.64 1.11
CA ARG A 61 7.43 -9.98 1.66
C ARG A 61 5.96 -10.38 1.77
N LEU A 62 5.05 -9.39 1.76
CA LEU A 62 3.62 -9.59 1.92
C LEU A 62 2.82 -8.94 0.78
N ASP A 63 2.80 -7.61 0.70
CA ASP A 63 1.88 -6.91 -0.21
C ASP A 63 2.18 -7.14 -1.69
N VAL A 64 3.44 -7.05 -2.12
CA VAL A 64 3.86 -7.30 -3.51
C VAL A 64 3.59 -8.75 -3.94
N PRO A 65 4.01 -9.80 -3.20
CA PRO A 65 3.68 -11.16 -3.60
C PRO A 65 2.17 -11.44 -3.60
N LEU A 66 1.41 -10.88 -2.66
CA LEU A 66 -0.04 -11.01 -2.66
C LEU A 66 -0.68 -10.28 -3.85
N LEU A 67 -0.17 -9.10 -4.22
CA LEU A 67 -0.59 -8.38 -5.42
C LEU A 67 -0.45 -9.26 -6.66
N ALA A 68 0.67 -9.98 -6.82
CA ALA A 68 0.86 -10.90 -7.93
C ALA A 68 -0.16 -12.05 -7.97
N ARG A 69 -0.50 -12.62 -6.81
CA ARG A 69 -1.48 -13.71 -6.68
C ARG A 69 -2.91 -13.21 -6.94
N LEU A 70 -3.24 -12.04 -6.42
CA LEU A 70 -4.51 -11.36 -6.65
C LEU A 70 -4.66 -10.98 -8.13
N TYR A 71 -3.61 -10.43 -8.74
CA TYR A 71 -3.59 -10.09 -10.16
C TYR A 71 -3.88 -11.32 -11.03
N ARG A 72 -3.18 -12.44 -10.79
CA ARG A 72 -3.44 -13.71 -11.50
C ARG A 72 -4.85 -14.26 -11.25
N SER A 73 -5.37 -14.12 -10.03
CA SER A 73 -6.74 -14.53 -9.68
C SER A 73 -7.76 -13.72 -10.49
N TRP A 74 -7.54 -12.41 -10.63
CA TRP A 74 -8.38 -11.54 -11.43
C TRP A 74 -8.27 -11.78 -12.93
N GLU A 75 -7.07 -12.06 -13.46
CA GLU A 75 -6.90 -12.47 -14.86
C GLU A 75 -7.64 -13.78 -15.18
N ALA A 76 -7.71 -14.69 -14.22
CA ALA A 76 -8.42 -15.97 -14.34
C ALA A 76 -9.93 -15.88 -14.03
N ASP A 77 -10.45 -14.68 -13.70
CA ASP A 77 -11.81 -14.47 -13.21
C ASP A 77 -12.18 -15.34 -11.99
N ASP A 78 -11.18 -15.69 -11.17
CA ASP A 78 -11.35 -16.52 -9.97
C ASP A 78 -11.55 -15.63 -8.73
N GLY A 79 -12.78 -15.16 -8.56
CA GLY A 79 -13.18 -14.35 -7.41
C GLY A 79 -13.00 -15.06 -6.05
N ALA A 80 -13.05 -16.41 -6.02
CA ALA A 80 -12.85 -17.18 -4.79
C ALA A 80 -11.37 -17.20 -4.38
N ALA A 81 -10.45 -17.35 -5.33
CA ALA A 81 -9.03 -17.19 -5.09
C ALA A 81 -8.68 -15.75 -4.70
N ALA A 82 -9.28 -14.76 -5.36
CA ALA A 82 -9.08 -13.36 -4.99
C ALA A 82 -9.50 -13.09 -3.55
N LEU A 83 -10.67 -13.60 -3.13
CA LEU A 83 -11.16 -13.47 -1.75
C LEU A 83 -10.25 -14.17 -0.74
N ARG A 84 -9.73 -15.37 -1.07
CA ARG A 84 -8.76 -16.08 -0.22
C ARG A 84 -7.49 -15.27 0.02
N TRP A 85 -6.88 -14.72 -1.03
CA TRP A 85 -5.67 -13.92 -0.90
C TRP A 85 -5.92 -12.58 -0.20
N SER A 86 -7.09 -11.98 -0.43
CA SER A 86 -7.50 -10.76 0.28
C SER A 86 -7.68 -11.00 1.79
N ARG A 87 -8.29 -12.13 2.17
CA ARG A 87 -8.35 -12.57 3.58
C ARG A 87 -6.96 -12.76 4.18
N HIS A 88 -6.04 -13.36 3.42
CA HIS A 88 -4.67 -13.55 3.88
C HIS A 88 -3.96 -12.20 4.13
N ALA A 89 -4.14 -11.21 3.24
CA ALA A 89 -3.60 -9.87 3.42
C ALA A 89 -4.10 -9.24 4.74
N LEU A 90 -5.41 -9.29 4.99
CA LEU A 90 -6.01 -8.74 6.20
C LEU A 90 -5.61 -9.49 7.47
N ALA A 91 -5.48 -10.82 7.39
CA ALA A 91 -5.04 -11.64 8.52
C ALA A 91 -3.58 -11.39 8.91
N ALA A 92 -2.76 -10.98 7.95
CA ALA A 92 -1.35 -10.64 8.18
C ALA A 92 -1.15 -9.22 8.75
N ARG A 93 -2.21 -8.42 8.92
CA ARG A 93 -2.12 -7.14 9.63
C ARG A 93 -2.09 -7.39 11.13
N GLU A 94 -0.94 -7.11 11.74
CA GLU A 94 -0.64 -7.46 13.14
C GLU A 94 -1.42 -6.63 14.18
N ALA A 95 -2.00 -5.50 13.79
CA ALA A 95 -2.79 -4.61 14.65
C ALA A 95 -4.22 -4.40 14.12
N ALA A 96 -5.17 -4.16 15.03
CA ALA A 96 -6.58 -4.01 14.67
C ALA A 96 -6.83 -2.78 13.80
N GLU A 97 -6.16 -1.66 14.09
CA GLU A 97 -6.21 -0.43 13.28
C GLU A 97 -5.69 -0.68 11.86
N LEU A 98 -4.54 -1.36 11.71
CA LEU A 98 -4.00 -1.68 10.39
C LEU A 98 -4.94 -2.56 9.56
N GLN A 99 -5.61 -3.53 10.19
CA GLN A 99 -6.62 -4.34 9.51
C GLN A 99 -7.87 -3.52 9.14
N ALA A 100 -8.32 -2.63 10.03
CA ALA A 100 -9.48 -1.77 9.79
C ALA A 100 -9.21 -0.76 8.67
N GLU A 101 -8.03 -0.15 8.66
CA GLU A 101 -7.51 0.72 7.61
C GLU A 101 -7.50 0.00 6.26
N ASP A 102 -6.82 -1.15 6.15
CA ASP A 102 -6.69 -1.89 4.89
C ASP A 102 -8.08 -2.26 4.32
N ARG A 103 -8.99 -2.72 5.19
CA ARG A 103 -10.39 -2.98 4.84
C ARG A 103 -11.10 -1.73 4.34
N HIS A 104 -10.96 -0.60 5.04
CA HIS A 104 -11.57 0.65 4.66
C HIS A 104 -11.11 1.07 3.26
N LEU A 105 -9.79 1.08 3.04
CA LEU A 105 -9.19 1.50 1.79
C LEU A 105 -9.59 0.57 0.64
N GLY A 106 -9.64 -0.74 0.87
CA GLY A 106 -10.16 -1.71 -0.09
C GLY A 106 -11.61 -1.44 -0.48
N GLN A 107 -12.50 -1.26 0.50
CA GLN A 107 -13.91 -0.95 0.24
C GLN A 107 -14.10 0.41 -0.45
N ALA A 108 -13.29 1.41 -0.10
CA ALA A 108 -13.32 2.73 -0.73
C ALA A 108 -12.88 2.65 -2.20
N LEU A 109 -11.81 1.91 -2.49
CA LEU A 109 -11.37 1.66 -3.85
C LEU A 109 -12.42 0.85 -4.62
N ALA A 110 -13.03 -0.17 -4.03
CA ALA A 110 -14.13 -0.93 -4.65
C ALA A 110 -15.28 -0.02 -5.09
N ARG A 111 -15.73 0.90 -4.21
CA ARG A 111 -16.77 1.88 -4.53
C ARG A 111 -16.37 2.76 -5.72
N LEU A 112 -15.15 3.31 -5.68
CA LEU A 112 -14.65 4.15 -6.77
C LEU A 112 -14.58 3.39 -8.10
N LEU A 113 -14.08 2.15 -8.10
CA LEU A 113 -13.96 1.36 -9.32
C LEU A 113 -15.34 1.00 -9.90
N ASP A 114 -16.30 0.65 -9.06
CA ASP A 114 -17.70 0.41 -9.47
C ASP A 114 -18.31 1.67 -10.09
N ASP A 115 -18.14 2.83 -9.45
CA ASP A 115 -18.60 4.13 -9.97
C ASP A 115 -17.91 4.53 -11.30
N LEU A 116 -16.69 4.04 -11.54
CA LEU A 116 -15.96 4.19 -12.81
C LEU A 116 -16.33 3.13 -13.86
N GLY A 117 -17.30 2.26 -13.57
CA GLY A 117 -17.84 1.26 -14.49
C GLY A 117 -17.18 -0.13 -14.44
N LEU A 118 -16.31 -0.40 -13.46
CA LEU A 118 -15.73 -1.73 -13.24
C LEU A 118 -16.66 -2.54 -12.34
N VAL A 119 -17.72 -3.10 -12.93
CA VAL A 119 -18.81 -3.79 -12.21
C VAL A 119 -18.35 -4.95 -11.33
N GLN A 120 -17.21 -5.57 -11.64
CA GLN A 120 -16.62 -6.63 -10.80
C GLN A 120 -16.23 -6.15 -9.40
N ALA A 121 -16.03 -4.85 -9.21
CA ALA A 121 -15.76 -4.25 -7.91
C ALA A 121 -17.01 -4.08 -7.04
N GLY A 122 -18.21 -4.09 -7.63
CA GLY A 122 -19.49 -3.89 -6.94
C GLY A 122 -19.70 -4.79 -5.70
N PRO A 123 -19.48 -6.11 -5.78
CA PRO A 123 -19.57 -7.01 -4.63
C PRO A 123 -18.63 -6.67 -3.47
N TRP A 124 -17.51 -5.98 -3.75
CA TRP A 124 -16.46 -5.69 -2.78
C TRP A 124 -16.68 -4.40 -1.99
N ARG A 125 -17.70 -3.60 -2.34
CA ARG A 125 -18.04 -2.32 -1.69
C ARG A 125 -18.30 -2.46 -0.19
N TYR A 126 -18.83 -3.63 0.20
CA TYR A 126 -19.20 -3.96 1.58
C TYR A 126 -18.63 -5.31 2.02
N GLU A 127 -17.75 -5.92 1.21
CA GLU A 127 -17.11 -7.18 1.57
C GLU A 127 -16.21 -6.94 2.78
N ARG A 128 -16.39 -7.74 3.83
CA ARG A 128 -15.62 -7.63 5.07
C ARG A 128 -14.15 -7.92 4.81
N ASP A 129 -13.87 -8.79 3.85
CA ASP A 129 -12.50 -9.20 3.56
C ASP A 129 -11.90 -8.47 2.35
N ALA A 130 -12.38 -7.26 2.02
CA ALA A 130 -11.86 -6.43 0.94
C ALA A 130 -10.57 -5.69 1.35
N SER A 131 -9.40 -6.21 0.97
CA SER A 131 -8.11 -5.53 1.16
C SER A 131 -7.83 -4.53 0.03
N LEU A 132 -7.06 -3.49 0.33
CA LEU A 132 -6.61 -2.52 -0.67
C LEU A 132 -5.84 -3.20 -1.81
N VAL A 133 -4.94 -4.13 -1.49
CA VAL A 133 -4.14 -4.84 -2.49
C VAL A 133 -5.01 -5.65 -3.47
N ALA A 134 -6.12 -6.24 -3.00
CA ALA A 134 -7.04 -6.98 -3.87
C ALA A 134 -7.73 -6.08 -4.89
N LEU A 135 -8.20 -4.91 -4.46
CA LEU A 135 -8.89 -3.98 -5.35
C LEU A 135 -7.92 -3.20 -6.23
N PHE A 136 -6.70 -2.94 -5.77
CA PHE A 136 -5.64 -2.39 -6.61
C PHE A 136 -5.29 -3.34 -7.75
N ALA A 137 -5.14 -4.64 -7.45
CA ALA A 137 -4.90 -5.67 -8.46
C ALA A 137 -6.08 -5.80 -9.45
N LEU A 138 -7.32 -5.73 -8.97
CA LEU A 138 -8.51 -5.73 -9.84
C LEU A 138 -8.46 -4.56 -10.84
N ALA A 139 -8.20 -3.34 -10.35
CA ALA A 139 -8.07 -2.17 -11.21
C ALA A 139 -6.95 -2.36 -12.25
N ALA A 140 -5.80 -2.87 -11.81
CA ALA A 140 -4.66 -3.11 -12.69
C ALA A 140 -5.00 -4.07 -13.83
N VAL A 141 -5.66 -5.20 -13.54
CA VAL A 141 -6.09 -6.17 -14.56
C VAL A 141 -7.10 -5.54 -15.52
N GLN A 142 -8.15 -4.90 -15.00
CA GLN A 142 -9.21 -4.32 -15.83
C GLN A 142 -8.72 -3.15 -16.70
N TRP A 143 -7.71 -2.40 -16.24
CA TRP A 143 -7.07 -1.33 -17.00
C TRP A 143 -5.83 -1.77 -17.79
N ARG A 144 -5.54 -3.08 -17.82
CA ARG A 144 -4.42 -3.67 -18.57
C ARG A 144 -3.06 -3.07 -18.19
N ILE A 145 -2.87 -2.79 -16.90
CA ILE A 145 -1.61 -2.34 -16.33
C ILE A 145 -0.74 -3.58 -16.11
N PRO A 146 0.45 -3.68 -16.73
CA PRO A 146 1.34 -4.82 -16.51
C PRO A 146 1.65 -5.03 -15.03
N LEU A 147 1.71 -6.30 -14.59
CA LEU A 147 1.91 -6.66 -13.19
C LEU A 147 3.10 -5.95 -12.53
N SER A 148 4.25 -5.86 -13.21
CA SER A 148 5.43 -5.16 -12.68
C SER A 148 5.19 -3.67 -12.46
N GLN A 149 4.46 -3.01 -13.36
CA GLN A 149 4.07 -1.61 -13.22
C GLN A 149 3.02 -1.42 -12.12
N ALA A 150 2.05 -2.33 -12.00
CA ALA A 150 1.07 -2.30 -10.92
C ALA A 150 1.74 -2.43 -9.54
N ALA A 151 2.64 -3.40 -9.38
CA ALA A 151 3.42 -3.56 -8.15
C ALA A 151 4.27 -2.31 -7.83
N THR A 152 4.91 -1.72 -8.85
CA THR A 152 5.68 -0.47 -8.71
C THR A 152 4.80 0.69 -8.26
N GLY A 153 3.63 0.86 -8.88
CA GLY A 153 2.70 1.91 -8.50
C GLY A 153 2.12 1.74 -7.10
N TYR A 154 1.79 0.50 -6.71
CA TYR A 154 1.32 0.20 -5.36
C TYR A 154 2.36 0.60 -4.31
N VAL A 155 3.60 0.12 -4.47
CA VAL A 155 4.72 0.47 -3.58
C VAL A 155 4.97 1.98 -3.54
N TRP A 156 4.94 2.65 -4.70
CA TRP A 156 5.13 4.09 -4.78
C TRP A 156 4.02 4.88 -4.06
N SER A 157 2.76 4.52 -4.29
CA SER A 157 1.62 5.20 -3.65
C SER A 157 1.65 5.07 -2.12
N TRP A 158 2.06 3.90 -1.62
CA TRP A 158 2.27 3.70 -0.19
C TRP A 158 3.40 4.60 0.33
N LEU A 159 4.55 4.60 -0.35
CA LEU A 159 5.72 5.36 0.08
C LEU A 159 5.44 6.88 0.10
N GLU A 160 4.79 7.39 -0.94
CA GLU A 160 4.40 8.80 -1.04
C GLU A 160 3.46 9.20 0.10
N ASN A 161 2.46 8.35 0.42
CA ASN A 161 1.56 8.59 1.54
C ASN A 161 2.30 8.63 2.89
N GLN A 162 3.22 7.68 3.12
CA GLN A 162 3.98 7.62 4.37
C GLN A 162 4.96 8.79 4.52
N VAL A 163 5.59 9.24 3.43
CA VAL A 163 6.44 10.45 3.48
C VAL A 163 5.58 11.69 3.74
N ALA A 164 4.41 11.81 3.13
CA ALA A 164 3.48 12.92 3.40
C ALA A 164 2.99 12.93 4.86
N ALA A 165 2.80 11.76 5.48
CA ALA A 165 2.54 11.65 6.91
C ALA A 165 3.77 12.08 7.73
N ALA A 166 4.97 11.59 7.37
CA ALA A 166 6.20 11.89 8.07
C ALA A 166 6.51 13.39 8.10
N VAL A 167 6.33 14.10 6.99
CA VAL A 167 6.54 15.56 6.88
C VAL A 167 5.63 16.36 7.81
N ARG A 168 4.44 15.85 8.11
CA ARG A 168 3.49 16.46 9.06
C ARG A 168 3.85 16.16 10.52
N LEU A 169 4.43 14.98 10.79
CA LEU A 169 4.67 14.47 12.14
C LEU A 169 6.07 14.82 12.67
N VAL A 170 7.11 14.46 11.91
CA VAL A 170 8.50 14.88 12.15
C VAL A 170 8.59 16.24 11.46
N PRO A 171 8.94 17.35 12.14
CA PRO A 171 8.90 18.71 11.61
C PRO A 171 9.94 18.94 10.48
N LEU A 172 9.78 18.20 9.39
CA LEU A 172 10.61 18.14 8.20
C LEU A 172 10.05 19.12 7.17
N GLY A 173 10.95 19.79 6.45
CA GLY A 173 10.53 20.58 5.30
C GLY A 173 10.11 19.70 4.12
N GLN A 174 9.32 20.26 3.19
CA GLN A 174 8.89 19.56 1.97
C GLN A 174 10.07 18.99 1.16
N THR A 175 11.19 19.73 1.10
CA THR A 175 12.42 19.28 0.44
C THR A 175 13.02 18.03 1.09
N ALA A 176 12.93 17.89 2.41
CA ALA A 176 13.39 16.68 3.11
C ALA A 176 12.53 15.47 2.72
N GLY A 177 11.21 15.63 2.58
CA GLY A 177 10.34 14.59 2.05
C GLY A 177 10.75 14.12 0.65
N GLN A 178 11.04 15.06 -0.25
CA GLN A 178 11.52 14.73 -1.60
C GLN A 178 12.89 14.03 -1.62
N ARG A 179 13.78 14.37 -0.70
CA ARG A 179 15.06 13.65 -0.52
C ARG A 179 14.85 12.23 -0.02
N ILE A 180 13.95 12.01 0.94
CA ILE A 180 13.58 10.66 1.42
C ILE A 180 13.03 9.83 0.26
N LEU A 181 12.08 10.37 -0.52
CA LEU A 181 11.53 9.68 -1.70
C LEU A 181 12.63 9.31 -2.69
N SER A 182 13.51 10.27 -3.03
CA SER A 182 14.62 10.06 -3.95
C SER A 182 15.58 8.97 -3.46
N ALA A 183 15.88 8.94 -2.15
CA ALA A 183 16.77 7.95 -1.55
C ALA A 183 16.18 6.52 -1.61
N LEU A 184 14.86 6.39 -1.54
CA LEU A 184 14.15 5.10 -1.48
C LEU A 184 13.67 4.57 -2.85
N ILE A 185 13.94 5.27 -3.96
CA ILE A 185 13.60 4.80 -5.32
C ILE A 185 14.18 3.41 -5.58
N ARG A 186 15.48 3.20 -5.35
CA ARG A 186 16.13 1.90 -5.59
C ARG A 186 15.61 0.81 -4.66
N ASN A 187 15.31 1.15 -3.41
CA ASN A 187 14.70 0.22 -2.45
C ASN A 187 13.31 -0.21 -2.90
N SER A 188 12.53 0.71 -3.49
CA SER A 188 11.20 0.42 -4.03
C SER A 188 11.27 -0.57 -5.20
N VAL A 189 12.21 -0.36 -6.13
CA VAL A 189 12.45 -1.29 -7.25
C VAL A 189 12.87 -2.67 -6.72
N ALA A 190 13.83 -2.72 -5.80
CA ALA A 190 14.29 -3.98 -5.22
C ALA A 190 13.16 -4.72 -4.46
N ALA A 191 12.30 -4.00 -3.75
CA ALA A 191 11.15 -4.58 -3.06
C ALA A 191 10.15 -5.22 -4.04
N VAL A 192 9.91 -4.58 -5.20
CA VAL A 192 9.07 -5.13 -6.26
C VAL A 192 9.70 -6.41 -6.85
N GLU A 193 10.97 -6.35 -7.24
CA GLU A 193 11.69 -7.49 -7.82
C GLU A 193 11.70 -8.70 -6.88
N GLN A 194 12.03 -8.47 -5.60
CA GLN A 194 12.04 -9.50 -4.58
C GLN A 194 10.64 -10.09 -4.38
N GLY A 195 9.63 -9.25 -4.18
CA GLY A 195 8.28 -9.71 -3.88
C GLY A 195 7.62 -10.47 -5.02
N LEU A 196 7.86 -10.07 -6.27
CA LEU A 196 7.34 -10.79 -7.44
C LEU A 196 8.00 -12.17 -7.63
N ALA A 197 9.19 -12.39 -7.06
CA ALA A 197 9.90 -13.66 -7.14
C ALA A 197 9.54 -14.64 -6.00
N LEU A 198 8.80 -14.23 -4.97
CA LEU A 198 8.50 -15.09 -3.81
C LEU A 198 7.48 -16.19 -4.13
N THR A 199 7.80 -17.38 -3.62
CA THR A 199 6.89 -18.54 -3.59
C THR A 199 5.81 -18.37 -2.54
N ASP A 200 4.75 -19.20 -2.58
CA ASP A 200 3.62 -19.10 -1.64
C ASP A 200 4.07 -19.37 -0.20
N GLU A 201 5.01 -20.30 -0.03
CA GLU A 201 5.57 -20.71 1.26
C GLU A 201 6.42 -19.61 1.92
N ASP A 202 7.00 -18.72 1.11
CA ASP A 202 7.83 -17.61 1.58
C ASP A 202 7.03 -16.33 1.85
N VAL A 203 5.74 -16.28 1.49
CA VAL A 203 4.88 -15.12 1.74
C VAL A 203 4.62 -14.99 3.23
N GLY A 204 5.00 -13.84 3.77
CA GLY A 204 4.85 -13.54 5.18
C GLY A 204 5.83 -12.47 5.61
N THR A 205 5.39 -11.66 6.57
CA THR A 205 6.15 -10.55 7.12
C THR A 205 6.21 -10.67 8.64
N ALA A 206 7.22 -10.06 9.24
CA ALA A 206 7.29 -9.79 10.66
C ALA A 206 7.88 -8.38 10.81
N LEU A 207 7.05 -7.42 11.25
CA LEU A 207 7.47 -6.05 11.48
C LEU A 207 7.18 -5.68 12.94
N PRO A 208 7.89 -6.27 13.91
CA PRO A 208 7.55 -6.13 15.33
C PRO A 208 7.54 -4.67 15.80
N GLY A 209 8.42 -3.83 15.25
CA GLY A 209 8.42 -2.39 15.53
C GLY A 209 7.17 -1.68 15.00
N LEU A 210 6.72 -2.02 13.79
CA LEU A 210 5.51 -1.45 13.19
C LEU A 210 4.26 -1.95 13.93
N GLY A 211 4.16 -3.26 14.18
CA GLY A 211 3.06 -3.85 14.92
C GLY A 211 2.93 -3.22 16.31
N LEU A 212 4.03 -3.09 17.04
CA LEU A 212 4.04 -2.46 18.36
C LEU A 212 3.66 -0.97 18.30
N ALA A 213 4.17 -0.21 17.32
CA ALA A 213 3.80 1.19 17.15
C ALA A 213 2.30 1.35 16.83
N ALA A 214 1.75 0.51 15.95
CA ALA A 214 0.35 0.53 15.58
C ALA A 214 -0.55 0.12 16.76
N THR A 215 -0.22 -0.94 17.50
CA THR A 215 -1.00 -1.33 18.69
C THR A 215 -0.93 -0.27 19.80
N LEU A 216 0.21 0.41 19.99
CA LEU A 216 0.31 1.45 21.00
C LEU A 216 -0.40 2.75 20.59
N HIS A 217 -0.48 3.02 19.28
CA HIS A 217 -1.28 4.11 18.73
C HIS A 217 -2.76 4.03 19.14
N GLU A 218 -3.32 2.82 19.30
CA GLU A 218 -4.69 2.57 19.78
C GLU A 218 -5.01 3.20 21.14
N SER A 219 -3.99 3.45 21.96
CA SER A 219 -4.12 4.02 23.31
C SER A 219 -3.55 5.43 23.44
N GLN A 220 -3.05 6.04 22.35
CA GLN A 220 -2.43 7.36 22.39
C GLN A 220 -3.46 8.46 22.69
N TYR A 221 -3.11 9.40 23.58
CA TYR A 221 -4.01 10.45 24.04
C TYR A 221 -4.29 11.53 22.97
N SER A 222 -3.25 12.00 22.28
CA SER A 222 -3.34 13.01 21.21
C SER A 222 -3.05 12.36 19.86
N ARG A 223 -3.99 12.45 18.91
CA ARG A 223 -3.87 11.85 17.57
C ARG A 223 -4.28 12.83 16.48
N LEU A 224 -3.46 12.93 15.44
CA LEU A 224 -3.70 13.69 14.22
C LEU A 224 -4.19 12.78 13.08
N PHE A 225 -3.79 11.52 13.09
CA PHE A 225 -4.17 10.52 12.10
C PHE A 225 -5.25 9.60 12.62
N ARG A 226 -6.02 9.06 11.68
CA ARG A 226 -7.00 8.02 11.96
C ARG A 226 -6.30 6.69 12.19
N SER A 227 -6.92 5.96 13.10
CA SER A 227 -6.85 4.54 13.39
C SER A 227 -7.90 3.77 12.60
#